data_AF-A0A3C0GHN0-F1
#
_entry.id   AF-A0A3C0GHN0-F1
#
_cell.length_a   1.000
_cell.length_b   1.000
_cell.length_c   1.000
_cell.angle_alpha   90.00
_cell.angle_beta   90.00
_cell.angle_gamma   90.00
#
_symmetry.space_group_name_H-M   'P 1'
#
loop_
_entity.id
_entity.type
_entity.pdbx_description
1 polymer ?
#
loop_
_entity_poly.entity_id
_entity_poly.type
_entity_poly.pdbx_seq_one_letter_code
_entity_poly.pdbx_strand_id
1 'polypeptide(L)' 'STYARSGIMANITPAEACWEGHLTLEIHNCTGLFNRIYANEGICQLLFYRGVPCETSYADRKGKYQNQPNEVVFSKV' A
#
# COMPACT_ATOMS: atom_id res chain seq x y z
N SER A 1 -0.48 -11.61 8.93
CA SER A 1 -0.11 -13.01 9.30
C SER A 1 -1.09 -14.03 8.70
N THR A 2 -2.41 -13.84 8.85
CA THR A 2 -3.43 -14.72 8.25
C THR A 2 -3.25 -14.94 6.74
N TYR A 3 -3.23 -13.87 5.94
CA TYR A 3 -3.00 -13.95 4.48
C TYR A 3 -1.64 -14.55 4.10
N ALA A 4 -0.57 -14.21 4.83
CA ALA A 4 0.75 -14.79 4.59
C ALA A 4 0.77 -16.32 4.81
N ARG A 5 0.03 -16.83 5.79
CA ARG A 5 -0.10 -18.27 6.06
C ARG A 5 -0.92 -19.03 5.02
N SER A 6 -1.82 -18.35 4.29
CA SER A 6 -2.48 -18.90 3.11
C SER A 6 -1.69 -18.69 1.81
N GLY A 7 -0.46 -18.15 1.91
CA GLY A 7 0.41 -17.88 0.77
C GLY A 7 -0.02 -16.71 -0.10
N ILE A 8 -0.76 -15.76 0.47
CA ILE A 8 -1.09 -14.47 -0.15
C ILE A 8 -0.09 -13.43 0.35
N MET A 9 0.60 -12.76 -0.57
CA MET A 9 1.51 -11.65 -0.29
C MET A 9 0.88 -10.35 -0.80
N ALA A 10 0.80 -9.35 0.08
CA ALA A 10 0.35 -8.00 -0.27
C ALA A 10 1.55 -7.05 -0.19
N ASN A 11 1.93 -6.47 -1.33
CA ASN A 11 3.00 -5.50 -1.44
C ASN A 11 2.42 -4.09 -1.53
N ILE A 12 3.16 -3.16 -0.94
CA ILE A 12 2.84 -1.74 -0.91
C ILE A 12 4.13 -0.95 -0.70
N THR A 13 4.25 0.20 -1.35
CA THR A 13 5.33 1.15 -1.09
C THR A 13 5.09 1.87 0.23
N PRO A 14 6.11 2.11 1.06
CA PRO A 14 5.96 2.88 2.28
C PRO A 14 5.31 4.25 2.02
N ALA A 15 4.30 4.60 2.83
CA ALA A 15 3.72 5.94 2.82
C ALA A 15 4.70 6.90 3.53
N GLU A 16 5.30 7.78 2.75
CA GLU A 16 6.21 8.80 3.26
C GLU A 16 5.46 9.92 3.99
N ALA A 17 6.20 10.75 4.75
CA ALA A 17 5.60 11.88 5.46
C ALA A 17 4.84 12.81 4.52
N CYS A 18 3.66 13.24 4.98
CA CYS A 18 2.70 14.07 4.24
C CYS A 18 2.14 13.44 2.94
N TRP A 19 2.30 12.12 2.74
CA TRP A 19 1.58 11.41 1.68
C TRP A 19 0.07 11.37 1.99
N GLU A 20 -0.77 11.59 0.98
CA GLU A 20 -2.23 11.56 1.09
C GLU A 20 -2.87 10.82 -0.10
N GLY A 21 -3.88 10.00 0.17
CA GLY A 21 -4.67 9.31 -0.86
C GLY A 21 -5.13 7.89 -0.47
N HIS A 22 -5.62 7.15 -1.46
CA HIS A 22 -5.92 5.72 -1.33
C HIS A 22 -4.74 4.88 -1.85
N LEU A 23 -4.37 3.85 -1.10
CA LEU A 23 -3.23 3.01 -1.44
C LEU A 23 -3.62 1.95 -2.46
N THR A 24 -2.84 1.84 -3.54
CA THR A 24 -2.90 0.67 -4.43
C THR A 24 -2.05 -0.45 -3.84
N LEU A 25 -2.66 -1.63 -3.71
CA LEU A 25 -1.99 -2.84 -3.23
C LEU A 25 -1.69 -3.77 -4.41
N GLU A 26 -0.50 -4.34 -4.40
CA GLU A 26 -0.13 -5.43 -5.30
C GLU A 26 -0.31 -6.75 -4.56
N ILE A 27 -1.11 -7.67 -5.10
CA ILE A 27 -1.43 -8.95 -4.44
C ILE A 27 -0.88 -10.10 -5.26
N HIS A 28 -0.09 -10.96 -4.62
CA HIS A 28 0.49 -12.16 -5.21
C HIS A 28 -0.04 -13.43 -4.54
N ASN A 29 -0.38 -14.42 -5.35
CA ASN A 29 -0.61 -15.80 -4.89
C ASN A 29 0.69 -16.59 -5.04
N CYS A 30 1.35 -16.88 -3.92
CA CYS A 30 2.61 -17.62 -3.88
C CYS A 30 2.41 -19.14 -3.82
N THR A 31 1.20 -19.63 -4.08
CA THR A 31 0.84 -21.06 -4.03
C THR A 31 0.25 -21.52 -5.35
N GLY A 32 0.24 -22.83 -5.58
CA GLY A 32 -0.51 -23.44 -6.69
C GLY A 32 -2.01 -23.61 -6.41
N LEU A 33 -2.50 -23.18 -5.25
CA LEU A 33 -3.90 -23.33 -4.86
C LEU A 33 -4.70 -22.07 -5.18
N PHE A 34 -6.00 -22.24 -5.43
CA PHE A 34 -6.90 -21.11 -5.59
C PHE A 34 -7.13 -20.41 -4.24
N ASN A 35 -6.97 -19.10 -4.25
CA ASN A 35 -7.25 -18.23 -3.11
C ASN A 35 -8.45 -17.33 -3.43
N ARG A 36 -9.29 -17.03 -2.44
CA ARG A 36 -10.35 -16.03 -2.53
C ARG A 36 -10.07 -14.91 -1.55
N ILE A 37 -10.27 -13.68 -1.98
CA ILE A 37 -10.11 -12.47 -1.18
C ILE A 37 -11.42 -11.70 -1.28
N TYR A 38 -12.05 -11.42 -0.15
CA TYR A 38 -13.27 -10.64 -0.11
C TYR A 38 -12.98 -9.21 0.32
N ALA A 39 -13.73 -8.26 -0.24
CA ALA A 39 -13.65 -6.87 0.17
C ALA A 39 -14.00 -6.72 1.66
N ASN A 40 -13.36 -5.78 2.34
CA ASN A 40 -13.59 -5.41 3.74
C ASN A 40 -13.17 -6.43 4.83
N GLU A 41 -12.48 -7.52 4.49
CA GLU A 41 -11.95 -8.48 5.50
C GLU A 41 -10.66 -8.00 6.20
N GLY A 42 -10.05 -6.93 5.70
CA GLY A 42 -8.75 -6.42 6.15
C GLY A 42 -7.59 -7.28 5.65
N ILE A 43 -6.74 -6.74 4.78
CA ILE A 43 -5.70 -7.51 4.09
C ILE A 43 -4.27 -7.27 4.61
N CYS A 44 -3.99 -6.04 5.03
CA CYS A 44 -2.71 -5.62 5.60
C CYS A 44 -2.92 -4.57 6.69
N GLN A 45 -1.86 -4.30 7.44
CA GLN A 45 -1.86 -3.26 8.47
C GLN A 45 -0.76 -2.25 8.15
N LEU A 46 -1.08 -0.97 8.27
CA LEU A 46 -0.09 0.10 8.28
C LEU A 46 0.38 0.34 9.70
N LEU A 47 1.69 0.51 9.86
CA LEU A 47 2.32 0.88 11.11
C LEU A 47 2.86 2.30 10.95
N PHE A 48 2.39 3.19 11.82
CA PHE A 48 2.85 4.58 11.85
C PHE A 48 4.02 4.69 12.82
N TYR A 49 5.15 5.16 12.30
CA TYR A 49 6.35 5.40 13.09
C TYR A 49 6.54 6.90 13.26
N ARG A 50 6.93 7.31 14.47
CA ARG A 50 7.31 8.70 14.73
C ARG A 50 8.74 8.93 14.25
N GLY A 51 8.90 9.88 13.34
CA GLY A 51 10.20 10.36 12.86
C GLY A 51 10.55 11.76 13.37
N VAL A 52 11.68 12.29 12.89
CA VAL A 52 12.00 13.71 12.96
C VAL A 52 11.30 14.47 11.83
N PRO A 53 11.06 15.78 11.95
CA PRO A 53 10.55 16.59 10.85
C PRO A 53 11.42 16.43 9.60
N CYS A 54 10.76 16.23 8.45
CA CYS A 54 11.44 16.07 7.17
C CYS A 54 11.87 17.44 6.63
N GLU A 55 13.06 17.54 6.04
CA GLU A 55 13.46 18.75 5.28
C GLU A 55 12.63 18.92 4.01
N THR A 56 12.24 17.80 3.37
CA THR A 56 11.36 17.79 2.21
C THR A 56 10.43 16.59 2.31
N SER A 57 9.12 16.85 2.39
CA SER A 57 8.09 15.82 2.47
C SER A 57 7.68 15.28 1.10
N TYR A 58 6.84 14.24 1.09
CA TYR A 58 6.27 13.72 -0.16
C TYR A 58 5.39 14.75 -0.87
N ALA A 59 4.65 15.54 -0.09
CA ALA A 59 3.84 16.64 -0.60
C ALA A 59 4.71 17.75 -1.21
N ASP A 60 5.82 18.14 -0.57
CA ASP A 60 6.74 19.17 -1.08
C ASP A 60 7.35 18.77 -2.43
N ARG A 61 7.68 17.48 -2.59
CA ARG A 61 8.20 16.92 -3.85
C ARG A 61 7.17 16.82 -4.96
N LYS A 62 5.89 17.13 -4.69
CA LYS A 62 4.76 16.89 -5.61
C LYS A 62 4.78 15.45 -6.12
N GLY A 63 4.90 14.50 -5.19
CA GLY A 63 5.08 13.09 -5.51
C GLY A 63 4.03 12.55 -6.48
N LYS A 64 4.46 11.65 -7.38
CA LYS A 64 3.66 11.12 -8.51
C LYS A 64 2.27 10.60 -8.11
N TYR A 65 2.17 10.09 -6.88
CA TYR A 65 0.98 9.44 -6.33
C TYR A 65 0.30 10.23 -5.20
N GLN A 66 0.51 11.54 -5.10
CA GLN A 66 -0.21 12.38 -4.14
C GLN A 66 -1.68 12.52 -4.55
N ASN A 67 -2.58 12.56 -3.56
CA ASN A 67 -4.03 12.66 -3.72
C ASN A 67 -4.59 11.52 -4.58
N GLN A 68 -4.07 10.32 -4.36
CA GLN A 68 -4.48 9.17 -5.16
C GLN A 68 -5.98 8.86 -4.98
N PRO A 69 -6.77 8.75 -6.07
CA PRO A 69 -8.20 8.46 -6.00
C PRO A 69 -8.47 7.05 -5.49
N ASN A 70 -9.73 6.80 -5.08
CA ASN A 70 -10.19 5.48 -4.62
C ASN A 70 -10.41 4.51 -5.79
N GLU A 71 -9.36 4.22 -6.54
CA GLU A 71 -9.34 3.29 -7.66
C GLU A 71 -7.92 2.72 -7.84
N VAL A 72 -7.80 1.67 -8.64
CA VAL A 72 -6.49 1.08 -8.96
C VAL A 72 -5.72 2.03 -9.88
N VAL A 73 -4.60 2.56 -9.41
CA VAL A 73 -3.74 3.44 -10.20
C VAL A 73 -2.53 2.66 -10.68
N PHE A 74 -2.34 2.63 -12.00
CA PHE A 74 -1.18 2.02 -12.63
C PHE A 74 0.09 2.87 -12.44
N SER A 75 1.24 2.22 -12.64
CA SER A 75 2.55 2.89 -12.55
C SER A 75 2.62 4.10 -13.50
N LYS A 76 3.05 5.25 -12.94
CA LYS A 76 3.31 6.48 -13.69
C LYS A 76 4.80 6.53 -14.02
N VAL A 77 5.17 6.04 -15.21
CA VAL A 77 6.54 6.08 -15.73
C VAL A 77 6.94 7.53 -15.96
#